data_AF-A0A1H8G060-F1
#
_entry.id   AF-A0A1H8G060-F1
#
_cell.length_a   1.000
_cell.length_b   1.000
_cell.length_c   1.000
_cell.angle_alpha   90.00
_cell.angle_beta   90.00
_cell.angle_gamma   90.00
#
_symmetry.space_group_name_H-M   'P 1'
#
loop_
_entity.id
_entity.type
_entity.pdbx_description
1 polymer ?
#
loop_
_entity_poly.entity_id
_entity_poly.type
_entity_poly.pdbx_seq_one_letter_code
_entity_poly.pdbx_strand_id
1 'polypeptide(L)'
;MQNRFISKFSIRLYLTLYLLVHAASSSAHGGGATLDAAGVSRTFTAVVLVSCFDDDNGPAENLIARVRDNSPPVPGLLVNLQLFKGNKAISITDTVSGDADYSPYVTLHGGPGVYYMIITKTDAGARSVDAEWHCQTVDNIHTGTEISISQFN
;
A
#
# COMPACT_ATOMS: atom_id res chain seq x y z
N MET A 1 -40.69 28.06 -26.79
CA MET A 1 -39.88 26.81 -26.75
C MET A 1 -38.49 26.96 -26.10
N GLN A 2 -38.20 28.05 -25.37
CA GLN A 2 -36.86 28.36 -24.85
C GLN A 2 -36.57 27.80 -23.43
N ASN A 3 -37.59 27.60 -22.58
CA ASN A 3 -37.41 27.16 -21.19
C ASN A 3 -36.98 25.69 -21.01
N ARG A 4 -37.38 24.80 -21.93
CA ARG A 4 -37.08 23.37 -21.79
C ARG A 4 -35.60 23.03 -22.05
N PHE A 5 -34.92 23.83 -22.86
CA PHE A 5 -33.50 23.62 -23.18
C PHE A 5 -32.59 24.04 -22.02
N ILE A 6 -32.90 25.17 -21.37
CA ILE A 6 -32.12 25.71 -20.25
C ILE A 6 -32.20 24.78 -19.02
N SER A 7 -33.38 24.24 -18.69
CA SER A 7 -33.54 23.32 -17.55
C SER A 7 -32.72 22.03 -17.66
N LYS A 8 -32.61 21.45 -18.87
CA LYS A 8 -31.84 20.23 -19.11
C LYS A 8 -30.33 20.49 -19.02
N PHE A 9 -29.90 21.68 -19.43
CA PHE A 9 -28.51 22.10 -19.33
C PHE A 9 -28.09 22.32 -17.87
N SER A 10 -28.94 22.98 -17.08
CA SER A 10 -28.71 23.19 -15.64
C SER A 10 -28.65 21.89 -14.86
N ILE A 11 -29.59 20.95 -15.07
CA ILE A 11 -29.60 19.66 -14.36
C ILE A 11 -28.35 18.84 -14.69
N ARG A 12 -27.90 18.81 -15.95
CA ARG A 12 -26.67 18.13 -16.34
C ARG A 12 -25.45 18.78 -15.68
N LEU A 13 -25.37 20.11 -15.67
CA LEU A 13 -24.28 20.84 -15.03
C LEU A 13 -24.20 20.54 -13.52
N TYR A 14 -25.35 20.55 -12.81
CA TYR A 14 -25.40 20.19 -11.38
C TYR A 14 -24.98 18.74 -11.12
N LEU A 15 -25.44 17.79 -11.93
CA LEU A 15 -25.07 16.38 -11.77
C LEU A 15 -23.57 16.15 -12.03
N THR A 16 -22.98 16.89 -12.97
CA THR A 16 -21.56 16.80 -13.31
C THR A 16 -20.69 17.41 -12.20
N LEU A 17 -21.09 18.56 -11.64
CA LEU A 17 -20.41 19.15 -10.47
C LEU A 17 -20.52 18.25 -9.23
N TYR A 18 -21.66 17.59 -9.02
CA TYR A 18 -21.84 16.66 -7.89
C TYR A 18 -20.87 15.48 -7.98
N LEU A 19 -20.68 14.88 -9.16
CA LEU A 19 -19.76 13.76 -9.34
C LEU A 19 -18.28 14.14 -9.20
N LEU A 20 -17.90 15.38 -9.55
CA LEU A 20 -16.51 15.87 -9.38
C LEU A 20 -16.13 16.09 -7.91
N VAL A 21 -17.10 16.36 -7.03
CA VAL A 21 -16.86 16.60 -5.60
C VAL A 21 -16.73 15.30 -4.78
N HIS A 22 -17.14 14.16 -5.32
CA HIS A 22 -17.05 12.85 -4.65
C HIS A 22 -15.76 12.09 -4.96
N ALA A 23 -14.73 12.75 -5.49
CA ALA A 23 -13.38 12.21 -5.48
C ALA A 23 -12.85 12.24 -4.04
N ALA A 24 -13.31 11.30 -3.21
CA ALA A 24 -12.68 11.00 -1.93
C ALA A 24 -11.21 10.75 -2.24
N SER A 25 -10.34 11.62 -1.72
CA SER A 25 -8.91 11.52 -1.92
C SER A 25 -8.43 10.31 -1.13
N SER A 26 -8.42 9.14 -1.77
CA SER A 26 -7.78 7.96 -1.21
C SER A 26 -6.28 8.21 -1.22
N SER A 27 -5.75 8.75 -0.13
CA SER A 27 -4.31 8.81 0.06
C SER A 27 -3.82 7.38 0.27
N ALA A 28 -3.02 6.90 -0.67
CA ALA A 28 -2.23 5.71 -0.44
C ALA A 28 -1.05 6.07 0.42
N HIS A 29 -0.95 5.43 1.59
CA HIS A 29 0.27 5.52 2.35
C HIS A 29 1.32 4.71 1.62
N GLY A 30 2.48 5.32 1.41
CA GLY A 30 3.60 4.67 0.75
C GLY A 30 4.91 5.18 1.32
N GLY A 31 5.93 4.36 1.22
CA GLY A 31 7.25 4.65 1.71
C GLY A 31 8.26 3.74 1.07
N GLY A 32 9.46 4.27 0.85
CA GLY A 32 10.52 3.55 0.18
C GLY A 32 11.85 3.74 0.87
N ALA A 33 12.72 2.76 0.65
CA ALA A 33 14.09 2.77 1.15
C ALA A 33 14.96 1.80 0.34
N THR A 34 16.28 1.88 0.50
CA THR A 34 17.20 0.95 -0.12
C THR A 34 17.53 -0.20 0.83
N LEU A 35 17.02 -1.40 0.53
CA LEU A 35 17.40 -2.63 1.22
C LEU A 35 18.88 -2.90 0.97
N ASP A 36 19.66 -3.05 2.04
CA ASP A 36 21.08 -3.38 2.00
C ASP A 36 21.85 -2.46 1.04
N ALA A 37 22.03 -1.19 1.40
CA ALA A 37 22.71 -0.22 0.53
C ALA A 37 24.14 -0.65 0.11
N ALA A 38 24.80 -1.49 0.91
CA ALA A 38 26.10 -2.09 0.57
C ALA A 38 25.98 -3.20 -0.48
N GLY A 39 24.80 -3.81 -0.63
CA GLY A 39 24.50 -4.85 -1.61
C GLY A 39 25.15 -6.20 -1.33
N VAL A 40 25.63 -6.44 -0.11
CA VAL A 40 26.41 -7.64 0.24
C VAL A 40 25.56 -8.77 0.84
N SER A 41 24.45 -8.43 1.52
CA SER A 41 23.64 -9.39 2.25
C SER A 41 22.63 -10.06 1.34
N ARG A 42 22.62 -11.40 1.30
CA ARG A 42 21.59 -12.18 0.59
C ARG A 42 20.28 -12.28 1.37
N THR A 43 20.27 -11.93 2.65
CA THR A 43 19.18 -12.20 3.59
C THR A 43 18.71 -10.93 4.30
N PHE A 44 18.97 -9.76 3.73
CA PHE A 44 18.56 -8.50 4.33
C PHE A 44 17.05 -8.48 4.55
N THR A 45 16.64 -8.10 5.76
CA THR A 45 15.25 -8.06 6.18
C THR A 45 14.96 -6.70 6.81
N ALA A 46 14.03 -5.96 6.20
CA ALA A 46 13.46 -4.76 6.77
C ALA A 46 12.18 -5.11 7.53
N VAL A 47 11.97 -4.49 8.68
CA VAL A 47 10.75 -4.65 9.49
C VAL A 47 10.16 -3.28 9.77
N VAL A 48 8.94 -3.08 9.31
CA VAL A 48 8.13 -1.87 9.51
C VAL A 48 6.90 -2.25 10.32
N LEU A 49 6.52 -1.39 11.26
CA LEU A 49 5.31 -1.53 12.05
C LEU A 49 4.24 -0.61 11.44
N VAL A 50 3.08 -1.18 11.13
CA VAL A 50 1.91 -0.46 10.63
C VAL A 50 0.83 -0.53 11.71
N SER A 51 0.50 0.61 12.31
CA SER A 51 -0.57 0.71 13.30
C SER A 51 -1.87 1.10 12.62
N CYS A 52 -2.86 0.21 12.67
CA CYS A 52 -4.21 0.49 12.16
C CYS A 52 -5.16 0.84 13.31
N PHE A 53 -5.89 1.94 13.22
CA PHE A 53 -6.81 2.42 14.26
C PHE A 53 -8.02 3.14 13.64
N ASP A 54 -9.08 3.34 14.43
CA ASP A 54 -10.25 4.11 14.01
C ASP A 54 -9.94 5.61 14.08
N ASP A 55 -10.10 6.30 12.95
CA ASP A 55 -9.93 7.75 12.78
C ASP A 55 -11.26 8.47 12.48
N ASP A 56 -12.35 7.97 13.05
CA ASP A 56 -13.75 8.35 12.80
C ASP A 56 -14.34 7.81 11.48
N ASN A 57 -13.57 7.06 10.68
CA ASN A 57 -14.07 6.32 9.51
C ASN A 57 -14.55 4.89 9.84
N GLY A 58 -14.38 4.43 11.09
CA GLY A 58 -14.79 3.12 11.57
C GLY A 58 -13.60 2.19 11.90
N PRO A 59 -13.85 1.07 12.60
CA PRO A 59 -12.76 0.22 13.07
C PRO A 59 -12.03 -0.44 11.91
N ALA A 60 -10.70 -0.38 11.96
CA ALA A 60 -9.83 -1.13 11.06
C ALA A 60 -10.14 -2.63 11.12
N GLU A 61 -10.28 -3.26 9.97
CA GLU A 61 -10.54 -4.70 9.81
C GLU A 61 -9.32 -5.40 9.21
N ASN A 62 -8.65 -4.77 8.26
CA ASN A 62 -7.49 -5.34 7.59
C ASN A 62 -6.39 -4.31 7.31
N LEU A 63 -5.21 -4.86 7.02
CA LEU A 63 -4.12 -4.18 6.36
C LEU A 63 -3.98 -4.77 4.95
N ILE A 64 -4.03 -3.92 3.94
CA ILE A 64 -3.71 -4.27 2.55
C ILE A 64 -2.39 -3.61 2.17
N ALA A 65 -1.50 -4.35 1.49
CA ALA A 65 -0.19 -3.83 1.09
C ALA A 65 0.31 -4.43 -0.23
N ARG A 66 1.29 -3.79 -0.85
CA ARG A 66 2.03 -4.26 -2.03
C ARG A 66 3.43 -3.67 -2.04
N VAL A 67 4.31 -4.24 -2.84
CA VAL A 67 5.71 -3.81 -2.97
C VAL A 67 6.11 -3.71 -4.42
N ARG A 68 7.04 -2.81 -4.72
CA ARG A 68 7.73 -2.75 -6.01
C ARG A 68 9.22 -2.58 -5.83
N ASP A 69 9.95 -3.02 -6.83
CA ASP A 69 11.37 -2.84 -6.94
C ASP A 69 11.75 -1.79 -8.00
N ASN A 70 12.27 -0.65 -7.54
CA ASN A 70 12.63 0.50 -8.37
C ASN A 70 14.08 0.46 -8.88
N SER A 71 14.82 -0.62 -8.63
CA SER A 71 16.25 -0.69 -9.00
C SER A 71 16.47 -1.32 -10.37
N PRO A 72 17.68 -1.24 -10.98
CA PRO A 72 17.94 -1.91 -12.26
C PRO A 72 17.65 -3.41 -12.21
N PRO A 73 17.10 -4.02 -13.28
CA PRO A 73 16.78 -5.45 -13.29
C PRO A 73 17.99 -6.35 -13.02
N VAL A 74 17.84 -7.32 -12.11
CA VAL A 74 18.82 -8.37 -11.85
C VAL A 74 18.11 -9.73 -11.91
N PRO A 75 18.45 -10.61 -12.88
CA PRO A 75 17.77 -11.90 -13.03
C PRO A 75 17.79 -12.73 -11.74
N GLY A 76 16.60 -13.13 -11.27
CA GLY A 76 16.43 -13.99 -10.08
C GLY A 76 16.51 -13.26 -8.73
N LEU A 77 16.85 -11.97 -8.71
CA LEU A 77 16.85 -11.17 -7.49
C LEU A 77 15.50 -10.47 -7.35
N LEU A 78 14.67 -10.98 -6.44
CA LEU A 78 13.30 -10.57 -6.22
C LEU A 78 13.13 -9.96 -4.82
N VAL A 79 12.09 -9.16 -4.67
CA VAL A 79 11.68 -8.55 -3.40
C VAL A 79 10.38 -9.21 -2.93
N ASN A 80 10.31 -9.55 -1.64
CA ASN A 80 9.11 -10.13 -1.02
C ASN A 80 8.63 -9.25 0.12
N LEU A 81 7.31 -9.07 0.22
CA LEU A 81 6.62 -8.43 1.33
C LEU A 81 5.78 -9.47 2.06
N GLN A 82 5.89 -9.51 3.38
CA GLN A 82 5.08 -10.33 4.27
C GLN A 82 4.39 -9.44 5.30
N LEU A 83 3.09 -9.67 5.50
CA LEU A 83 2.33 -9.10 6.60
C LEU A 83 2.16 -10.15 7.69
N PHE A 84 2.32 -9.76 8.95
CA PHE A 84 2.16 -10.60 10.11
C PHE A 84 1.46 -9.88 11.26
N LYS A 85 0.51 -10.56 11.91
CA LYS A 85 -0.17 -10.07 13.11
C LYS A 85 -0.74 -11.23 13.94
N GLY A 86 -0.38 -11.29 15.22
CA GLY A 86 -0.84 -12.35 16.13
C GLY A 86 -0.38 -13.73 15.63
N ASN A 87 -1.31 -14.53 15.11
CA ASN A 87 -1.05 -15.85 14.53
C ASN A 87 -1.38 -15.92 13.02
N LYS A 88 -1.53 -14.77 12.36
CA LYS A 88 -1.89 -14.67 10.94
C LYS A 88 -0.71 -14.11 10.15
N ALA A 89 -0.47 -14.68 8.97
CA ALA A 89 0.57 -14.22 8.05
C ALA A 89 0.06 -14.35 6.62
N ILE A 90 0.52 -13.44 5.75
CA ILE A 90 0.32 -13.53 4.30
C ILE A 90 1.49 -12.84 3.60
N SER A 91 1.83 -13.22 2.37
CA SER A 91 2.96 -12.65 1.65
C SER A 91 2.69 -12.47 0.18
N ILE A 92 3.41 -11.55 -0.44
CA ILE A 92 3.44 -11.32 -1.89
C ILE A 92 4.89 -11.07 -2.33
N THR A 93 5.23 -11.57 -3.51
CA THR A 93 6.54 -11.33 -4.14
C THR A 93 6.34 -10.44 -5.35
N ASP A 94 7.18 -9.43 -5.49
CA ASP A 94 7.39 -8.76 -6.77
C ASP A 94 8.17 -9.74 -7.67
N THR A 95 7.47 -10.28 -8.67
CA THR A 95 8.00 -11.38 -9.50
C THR A 95 8.89 -10.90 -10.63
N VAL A 96 9.00 -9.59 -10.86
CA VAL A 96 9.80 -9.02 -11.94
C VAL A 96 10.82 -8.05 -11.33
N SER A 97 12.09 -8.45 -11.36
CA SER A 97 13.14 -7.61 -10.78
C SER A 97 13.25 -6.28 -11.51
N GLY A 98 13.02 -5.18 -10.80
CA GLY A 98 13.44 -3.85 -11.25
C GLY A 98 12.63 -3.24 -12.40
N ASP A 99 11.37 -3.64 -12.57
CA ASP A 99 10.47 -3.04 -13.57
C ASP A 99 9.74 -1.79 -13.03
N ALA A 100 9.86 -1.50 -11.73
CA ALA A 100 9.17 -0.43 -11.02
C ALA A 100 7.63 -0.54 -11.03
N ASP A 101 7.09 -1.70 -11.41
CA ASP A 101 5.68 -2.01 -11.30
C ASP A 101 5.38 -2.63 -9.93
N TYR A 102 4.22 -2.29 -9.36
CA TYR A 102 3.82 -2.90 -8.11
C TYR A 102 3.36 -4.34 -8.30
N SER A 103 3.70 -5.17 -7.32
CA SER A 103 3.04 -6.45 -7.10
C SER A 103 1.51 -6.24 -6.98
N PRO A 104 0.70 -7.30 -7.21
CA PRO A 104 -0.67 -7.31 -6.72
C PRO A 104 -0.74 -6.99 -5.22
N TYR A 105 -1.88 -6.48 -4.77
CA TYR A 105 -2.10 -6.32 -3.34
C TYR A 105 -2.24 -7.66 -2.63
N VAL A 106 -1.82 -7.66 -1.36
CA VAL A 106 -2.07 -8.71 -0.39
C VAL A 106 -2.81 -8.13 0.81
N THR A 107 -3.81 -8.85 1.34
CA THR A 107 -4.66 -8.37 2.43
C THR A 107 -4.57 -9.30 3.64
N LEU A 108 -4.33 -8.74 4.83
CA LEU A 108 -4.32 -9.46 6.09
C LEU A 108 -5.44 -8.98 7.03
N HIS A 109 -6.48 -9.79 7.14
CA HIS A 109 -7.62 -9.59 8.05
C HIS A 109 -7.21 -9.85 9.50
N GLY A 110 -6.97 -8.78 10.25
CA GLY A 110 -6.33 -8.83 11.58
C GLY A 110 -6.86 -7.80 12.58
N GLY A 111 -7.84 -7.00 12.20
CA GLY A 111 -8.46 -5.97 13.04
C GLY A 111 -7.54 -4.82 13.44
N PRO A 112 -7.97 -3.96 14.38
CA PRO A 112 -7.20 -2.82 14.85
C PRO A 112 -5.91 -3.22 15.57
N GLY A 113 -4.92 -2.33 15.59
CA GLY A 113 -3.62 -2.49 16.24
C GLY A 113 -2.46 -2.71 15.27
N VAL A 114 -1.30 -3.10 15.81
CA VAL A 114 -0.03 -3.17 15.07
C VAL A 114 0.07 -4.42 14.20
N TYR A 115 0.52 -4.22 12.97
CA TYR A 115 0.96 -5.22 12.02
C TYR A 115 2.47 -5.11 11.81
N TYR A 116 3.12 -6.23 11.55
CA TYR A 116 4.48 -6.28 11.03
C TYR A 116 4.41 -6.37 9.51
N MET A 117 4.99 -5.40 8.82
CA MET A 117 5.28 -5.45 7.40
C MET A 117 6.77 -5.73 7.23
N ILE A 118 7.09 -6.92 6.73
CA ILE A 118 8.45 -7.44 6.62
C ILE A 118 8.81 -7.49 5.14
N ILE A 119 9.90 -6.85 4.76
CA ILE A 119 10.36 -6.83 3.37
C ILE A 119 11.73 -7.48 3.28
N THR A 120 11.89 -8.43 2.36
CA THR A 120 13.11 -9.21 2.15
C THR A 120 13.50 -9.23 0.69
N LYS A 121 14.74 -9.67 0.41
CA LYS A 121 15.23 -9.92 -0.94
C LYS A 121 15.87 -11.31 -1.04
N THR A 122 15.91 -11.86 -2.26
CA THR A 122 16.36 -13.25 -2.48
C THR A 122 17.86 -13.41 -2.74
N ASP A 123 18.60 -12.32 -2.98
CA ASP A 123 20.03 -12.38 -3.30
C ASP A 123 20.77 -11.07 -2.91
N ALA A 124 22.09 -11.06 -3.10
CA ALA A 124 23.00 -9.94 -2.95
C ALA A 124 22.78 -8.91 -4.06
N GLY A 125 22.91 -7.64 -3.71
CA GLY A 125 22.54 -6.50 -4.55
C GLY A 125 21.60 -5.56 -3.80
N ALA A 126 21.93 -4.28 -3.75
CA ALA A 126 21.11 -3.27 -3.12
C ALA A 126 19.80 -3.09 -3.90
N ARG A 127 18.65 -3.09 -3.21
CA ARG A 127 17.34 -2.87 -3.85
C ARG A 127 16.63 -1.64 -3.32
N SER A 128 16.37 -0.67 -4.19
CA SER A 128 15.48 0.45 -3.90
C SER A 128 14.04 -0.03 -4.03
N VAL A 129 13.31 -0.09 -2.92
CA VAL A 129 11.95 -0.62 -2.88
C VAL A 129 10.99 0.45 -2.39
N ASP A 130 9.76 0.41 -2.90
CA ASP A 130 8.62 1.11 -2.29
C ASP A 130 7.59 0.08 -1.86
N ALA A 131 7.04 0.28 -0.66
CA ALA A 131 5.82 -0.38 -0.24
C ALA A 131 4.68 0.63 -0.23
N GLU A 132 3.49 0.14 -0.55
CA GLU A 132 2.24 0.88 -0.42
C GLU A 132 1.30 0.07 0.46
N TRP A 133 0.60 0.74 1.37
CA TRP A 133 -0.27 0.09 2.35
C TRP A 133 -1.48 0.94 2.71
N HIS A 134 -2.54 0.28 3.18
CA HIS A 134 -3.73 0.93 3.70
C HIS A 134 -4.35 0.10 4.83
N CYS A 135 -4.74 0.77 5.91
CA CYS A 135 -5.67 0.19 6.88
C CYS A 135 -7.10 0.45 6.38
N GLN A 136 -7.94 -0.59 6.34
CA GLN A 136 -9.31 -0.48 5.84
C GLN A 136 -10.33 -1.07 6.82
N THR A 137 -11.53 -0.52 6.83
CA THR A 137 -12.71 -1.10 7.48
C THR A 137 -13.26 -2.29 6.68
N VAL A 138 -14.26 -2.99 7.22
CA VAL A 138 -14.92 -4.12 6.55
C VAL A 138 -15.56 -3.74 5.20
N ASP A 139 -15.91 -2.46 5.04
CA ASP A 139 -16.51 -1.92 3.81
C ASP A 139 -15.47 -1.34 2.84
N ASN A 140 -14.18 -1.63 3.06
CA ASN A 140 -13.03 -1.12 2.29
C ASN A 140 -12.85 0.41 2.36
N ILE A 141 -13.34 1.05 3.42
CA ILE A 141 -13.11 2.47 3.68
C ILE A 141 -11.74 2.61 4.36
N HIS A 142 -10.92 3.56 3.90
CA HIS A 142 -9.64 3.86 4.54
C HIS A 142 -9.88 4.34 5.98
N THR A 143 -9.03 3.92 6.91
CA THR A 143 -9.03 4.43 8.29
C THR A 143 -7.61 4.67 8.81
N GLY A 144 -7.50 5.12 10.06
CA GLY A 144 -6.29 5.61 10.69
C GLY A 144 -5.10 4.66 10.51
N THR A 145 -4.00 5.22 10.03
CA THR A 145 -2.75 4.51 9.76
C THR A 145 -1.57 5.30 10.31
N GLU A 146 -0.70 4.65 11.06
CA GLU A 146 0.59 5.19 11.52
C GLU A 146 1.72 4.21 11.21
N ILE A 147 2.94 4.72 11.01
CA ILE A 147 4.12 3.92 10.63
C ILE A 147 5.28 4.19 11.59
N SER A 148 5.96 3.11 11.97
CA SER A 148 7.26 3.17 12.63
C SER A 148 8.21 2.16 12.01
N ILE A 149 9.47 2.55 11.83
CA ILE A 149 10.52 1.64 11.34
C ILE A 149 11.09 0.88 12.55
N SER A 150 11.04 -0.45 12.55
CA SER A 150 11.57 -1.27 13.64
C SER A 150 12.97 -1.78 13.36
N GLN A 151 13.26 -2.18 12.11
CA GLN A 151 14.57 -2.68 11.71
C GLN A 151 14.83 -2.30 10.27
N PHE A 152 15.96 -1.61 10.06
CA PHE A 152 16.42 -1.22 8.72
C PHE A 152 17.96 -1.05 8.69
N ASN A 153 18.69 -1.92 9.40
CA ASN A 153 20.15 -1.90 9.47
C ASN A 153 20.70 -3.31 9.31
#